data_AF-A0A1B8FPJ4-F1
#
_entry.id   AF-A0A1B8FPJ4-F1
#
_cell.length_a   1.000
_cell.length_b   1.000
_cell.length_c   1.000
_cell.angle_alpha   90.00
_cell.angle_beta   90.00
_cell.angle_gamma   90.00
#
_symmetry.space_group_name_H-M   'P 1'
#
loop_
_entity.id
_entity.type
_entity.pdbx_description
1 polymer ?
#
loop_
_entity_poly.entity_id
_entity_poly.type
_entity_poly.pdbx_seq_one_letter_code
_entity_poly.pdbx_strand_id
1 'polypeptide(L)'
;MDLTPTAIPLAIHPTAAFTTLPPPSPPPPPTTPPWPLSPLNPATRVNSLTPVLNPHWRLDLCSSQGTQFHTIPLSQPPPPPLFITTTIPPPSAHPSLSHLLDLPQAFSRRGNSIQGLGIAQHVLRVLEHYSATHPRFDETYRGLPFGSQIVISRLNKDIRKCHITLLRNTQLEHTLLTPSALAALAPEVPTAAWPEALDITSLTLVRQIHDSVCVVALPPSDSGEPRELVMKTVTGDPKYFYHELISLLQLPEHPNIIRPLYLATKKCGFGGKVGVVGMLLPFHRAGSLRDVLPLRSLTGTLVWSEQMRWAKGLARALVHVVRQGGYYSDLRVDNVVLSEDGEAVLVDFEQRGVWAGFSAPEVAYIENLAIIAMSAHWEVPEVVRAEYRAKMDQFLPGWREVGRGAHKGRTEGFALGWLAMDAEEREAAMVYMLGRALWCIFEGVGMPERAVWRQGGEGGVEFPAYMRAGQRERKLVDRCTRGRVDGRREQGVVRVGGRIVLKEGDGTESAEVVQRAAREWWVEKLERGERFLERREIRREERRGSGEKGGFSVFGGRPRLEEVLDILESWEV
;
A
#
# COMPACT_ATOMS: atom_id res chain seq x y z
N MET A 1 -9.66 -16.16 13.70
CA MET A 1 -10.07 -16.31 12.28
C MET A 1 -8.83 -16.32 11.39
N ASP A 2 -8.73 -17.17 10.37
CA ASP A 2 -7.54 -17.17 9.48
C ASP A 2 -7.55 -15.94 8.55
N LEU A 3 -6.38 -15.34 8.34
CA LEU A 3 -6.24 -14.18 7.48
C LEU A 3 -6.15 -14.62 6.02
N THR A 4 -7.29 -14.60 5.35
CA THR A 4 -7.45 -14.96 3.93
C THR A 4 -8.18 -13.84 3.17
N PRO A 5 -8.18 -13.85 1.83
CA PRO A 5 -8.99 -12.92 1.05
C PRO A 5 -10.48 -12.94 1.41
N THR A 6 -11.01 -14.08 1.85
CA THR A 6 -12.42 -14.21 2.28
C THR A 6 -12.69 -13.59 3.64
N ALA A 7 -11.68 -13.42 4.50
CA ALA A 7 -11.81 -12.76 5.79
C ALA A 7 -11.91 -11.23 5.68
N ILE A 8 -11.45 -10.65 4.57
CA ILE A 8 -11.43 -9.21 4.31
C ILE A 8 -12.84 -8.60 4.44
N PRO A 9 -13.86 -9.04 3.67
CA PRO A 9 -15.20 -8.45 3.77
C PRO A 9 -15.90 -8.78 5.10
N LEU A 10 -15.44 -9.81 5.83
CA LEU A 10 -16.05 -10.30 7.07
C LEU A 10 -15.57 -9.58 8.34
N ALA A 11 -14.36 -9.03 8.33
CA ALA A 11 -13.76 -8.44 9.54
C ALA A 11 -12.99 -7.13 9.30
N ILE A 12 -12.49 -6.90 8.09
CA ILE A 12 -11.51 -5.83 7.84
C ILE A 12 -12.12 -4.63 7.12
N HIS A 13 -13.09 -4.82 6.22
CA HIS A 13 -13.76 -3.73 5.53
C HIS A 13 -15.11 -3.37 6.19
N PRO A 14 -15.64 -2.14 5.96
CA PRO A 14 -16.94 -1.73 6.47
C PRO A 14 -18.11 -2.62 6.02
N THR A 15 -17.93 -3.40 4.95
CA THR A 15 -18.88 -4.45 4.54
C THR A 15 -19.17 -5.46 5.66
N ALA A 16 -18.25 -5.63 6.61
CA ALA A 16 -18.38 -6.54 7.76
C ALA A 16 -19.62 -6.24 8.63
N ALA A 17 -20.13 -5.00 8.62
CA ALA A 17 -21.38 -4.66 9.28
C ALA A 17 -22.59 -5.46 8.74
N PHE A 18 -22.53 -5.85 7.46
CA PHE A 18 -23.64 -6.44 6.71
C PHE A 18 -23.40 -7.91 6.30
N THR A 19 -22.17 -8.40 6.36
CA THR A 19 -21.84 -9.78 6.03
C THR A 19 -21.94 -10.70 7.25
N THR A 20 -22.39 -11.93 7.04
CA THR A 20 -22.33 -13.01 8.04
C THR A 20 -21.38 -14.11 7.60
N LEU A 21 -20.80 -14.82 8.57
CA LEU A 21 -20.05 -16.04 8.26
C LEU A 21 -20.99 -17.06 7.61
N PRO A 22 -20.58 -17.73 6.53
CA PRO A 22 -21.28 -18.91 6.05
C PRO A 22 -21.30 -19.98 7.17
N PRO A 23 -22.31 -20.86 7.19
CA PRO A 23 -22.39 -21.93 8.19
C PRO A 23 -21.11 -22.76 8.20
N PRO A 24 -20.67 -23.24 9.38
CA PRO A 24 -19.43 -23.98 9.50
C PRO A 24 -19.46 -25.18 8.56
N SER A 25 -18.38 -25.35 7.80
CA SER A 25 -18.12 -26.61 7.10
C SER A 25 -17.98 -27.73 8.14
N PRO A 26 -18.34 -28.98 7.80
CA PRO A 26 -18.24 -30.09 8.75
C PRO A 26 -16.83 -30.16 9.37
N PRO A 27 -16.73 -30.57 10.65
CA PRO A 27 -15.48 -30.53 11.40
C PRO A 27 -14.38 -31.28 10.65
N PRO A 28 -13.13 -30.76 10.66
CA PRO A 28 -12.03 -31.47 10.03
C PRO A 28 -11.87 -32.85 10.68
N PRO A 29 -11.58 -33.90 9.88
CA PRO A 29 -11.37 -35.24 10.42
C PRO A 29 -10.18 -35.28 11.40
N PRO A 30 -10.13 -36.29 12.30
CA PRO A 30 -9.25 -36.31 13.47
C PRO A 30 -7.75 -36.18 13.16
N THR A 31 -7.02 -35.77 14.20
CA THR A 31 -5.64 -35.23 14.28
C THR A 31 -4.49 -36.12 13.78
N THR A 32 -4.76 -37.23 13.11
CA THR A 32 -3.76 -37.87 12.24
C THR A 32 -4.45 -38.50 11.04
N PRO A 33 -4.23 -38.00 9.81
CA PRO A 33 -4.80 -38.65 8.64
C PRO A 33 -4.27 -40.10 8.53
N PRO A 34 -5.10 -41.05 8.07
CA PRO A 34 -4.66 -42.42 7.77
C PRO A 34 -3.38 -42.41 6.93
N TRP A 35 -2.49 -43.39 7.07
CA TRP A 35 -1.21 -43.43 6.33
C TRP A 35 -1.32 -43.10 4.83
N PRO A 36 -2.34 -43.57 4.06
CA PRO A 36 -2.54 -43.18 2.66
C PRO A 36 -2.76 -41.69 2.41
N LEU A 37 -3.23 -40.95 3.41
CA LEU A 37 -3.51 -39.52 3.39
C LEU A 37 -2.49 -38.71 4.21
N SER A 38 -1.51 -39.40 4.82
CA SER A 38 -0.50 -38.78 5.69
C SER A 38 0.43 -37.87 4.90
N PRO A 39 0.77 -36.67 5.41
CA PRO A 39 1.76 -35.82 4.76
C PRO A 39 3.18 -36.40 4.80
N LEU A 40 3.40 -37.47 5.58
CA LEU A 40 4.67 -38.21 5.65
C LEU A 40 4.75 -39.36 4.64
N ASN A 41 3.61 -39.77 4.06
CA ASN A 41 3.60 -40.86 3.08
C ASN A 41 4.23 -40.39 1.75
N PRO A 42 5.18 -41.13 1.17
CA PRO A 42 5.82 -40.79 -0.11
C PRO A 42 4.85 -40.48 -1.26
N ALA A 43 3.65 -41.10 -1.27
CA ALA A 43 2.63 -40.86 -2.27
C ALA A 43 1.93 -39.50 -2.10
N THR A 44 1.96 -38.91 -0.90
CA THR A 44 1.21 -37.69 -0.50
C THR A 44 2.07 -36.54 0.01
N ARG A 45 3.34 -36.78 0.32
CA ARG A 45 4.30 -35.77 0.77
C ARG A 45 4.71 -34.83 -0.36
N VAL A 46 5.07 -33.60 0.02
CA VAL A 46 5.84 -32.71 -0.86
C VAL A 46 7.28 -33.21 -0.87
N ASN A 47 7.83 -33.47 -2.06
CA ASN A 47 9.11 -34.18 -2.18
C ASN A 47 10.30 -33.43 -1.56
N SER A 48 10.32 -32.10 -1.65
CA SER A 48 11.33 -31.27 -0.98
C SER A 48 10.86 -29.83 -0.87
N LEU A 49 11.12 -29.23 0.30
CA LEU A 49 11.00 -27.81 0.59
C LEU A 49 12.36 -27.19 0.95
N THR A 50 13.44 -27.96 0.79
CA THR A 50 14.81 -27.48 1.01
C THR A 50 15.15 -26.40 -0.03
N PRO A 51 15.88 -25.34 0.35
CA PRO A 51 16.37 -24.34 -0.59
C PRO A 51 17.07 -24.97 -1.80
N VAL A 52 16.82 -24.41 -3.00
CA VAL A 52 17.51 -24.81 -4.23
C VAL A 52 18.94 -24.28 -4.18
N LEU A 53 19.94 -25.15 -4.30
CA LEU A 53 21.36 -24.79 -4.14
C LEU A 53 21.88 -23.89 -5.28
N ASN A 54 21.49 -24.18 -6.52
CA ASN A 54 21.86 -23.43 -7.71
C ASN A 54 20.58 -23.00 -8.45
N PRO A 55 19.87 -21.97 -7.96
CA PRO A 55 18.61 -21.56 -8.57
C PRO A 55 18.85 -20.86 -9.91
N HIS A 56 18.00 -21.15 -10.89
CA HIS A 56 17.81 -20.33 -12.10
C HIS A 56 16.73 -19.27 -11.88
N TRP A 57 16.05 -19.28 -10.73
CA TRP A 57 15.04 -18.31 -10.34
C TRP A 57 15.30 -17.75 -8.95
N ARG A 58 15.17 -16.44 -8.79
CA ARG A 58 15.05 -15.82 -7.46
C ARG A 58 13.62 -15.40 -7.19
N LEU A 59 13.28 -15.36 -5.91
CA LEU A 59 12.02 -14.81 -5.41
C LEU A 59 12.36 -13.67 -4.46
N ASP A 60 11.92 -12.47 -4.83
CA ASP A 60 12.23 -11.24 -4.09
C ASP A 60 11.12 -10.93 -3.06
N LEU A 61 9.84 -11.10 -3.43
CA LEU A 61 8.68 -10.71 -2.61
C LEU A 61 7.43 -11.56 -2.85
N CYS A 62 6.45 -11.42 -1.97
CA CYS A 62 5.04 -11.73 -2.21
C CYS A 62 4.17 -10.53 -1.84
N SER A 63 3.11 -10.31 -2.61
CA SER A 63 2.18 -9.21 -2.40
C SER A 63 1.22 -9.47 -1.23
N SER A 64 0.45 -8.44 -0.87
CA SER A 64 -0.38 -8.34 0.34
C SER A 64 -1.51 -9.36 0.51
N GLN A 65 -1.58 -10.40 -0.34
CA GLN A 65 -2.58 -11.47 -0.25
C GLN A 65 -2.01 -12.89 -0.28
N GLY A 66 -0.68 -13.07 -0.26
CA GLY A 66 -0.05 -14.39 -0.14
C GLY A 66 -0.14 -15.28 -1.38
N THR A 67 -0.66 -14.75 -2.50
CA THR A 67 -0.94 -15.53 -3.73
C THR A 67 -0.18 -15.03 -4.96
N GLN A 68 0.50 -13.89 -4.89
CA GLN A 68 1.27 -13.33 -5.98
C GLN A 68 2.70 -13.09 -5.54
N PHE A 69 3.66 -13.59 -6.31
CA PHE A 69 5.08 -13.62 -6.01
C PHE A 69 5.85 -12.86 -7.09
N HIS A 70 6.89 -12.14 -6.68
CA HIS A 70 7.84 -11.50 -7.58
C HIS A 70 9.02 -12.43 -7.79
N THR A 71 8.94 -13.21 -8.87
CA THR A 71 9.94 -14.21 -9.25
C THR A 71 10.66 -13.79 -10.52
N ILE A 72 11.99 -13.85 -10.50
CA ILE A 72 12.85 -13.34 -11.57
C ILE A 72 13.78 -14.47 -12.06
N PRO A 73 13.85 -14.75 -13.37
CA PRO A 73 14.81 -15.70 -13.90
C PRO A 73 16.21 -15.08 -13.87
N LEU A 74 17.18 -15.87 -13.40
CA LEU A 74 18.61 -15.55 -13.30
C LEU A 74 19.34 -15.86 -14.62
N SER A 75 18.70 -15.50 -15.74
CA SER A 75 19.28 -15.67 -17.09
C SER A 75 20.48 -14.75 -17.32
N GLN A 76 21.32 -15.11 -18.29
CA GLN A 76 22.48 -14.31 -18.72
C GLN A 76 22.30 -13.90 -20.19
N PRO A 77 22.28 -12.59 -20.52
CA PRO A 77 22.33 -11.44 -19.60
C PRO A 77 21.09 -11.38 -18.68
N PRO A 78 21.05 -10.59 -17.60
CA PRO A 78 19.84 -10.44 -16.79
C PRO A 78 18.62 -9.94 -17.60
N PRO A 79 17.38 -10.26 -17.19
CA PRO A 79 16.20 -9.72 -17.84
C PRO A 79 16.00 -8.23 -17.47
N PRO A 80 15.43 -7.43 -18.39
CA PRO A 80 15.00 -6.08 -18.03
C PRO A 80 13.86 -6.12 -17.00
N PRO A 81 13.57 -5.00 -16.31
CA PRO A 81 12.50 -4.93 -15.31
C PRO A 81 11.12 -4.98 -15.98
N LEU A 82 10.67 -6.18 -16.38
CA LEU A 82 9.38 -6.41 -17.05
C LEU A 82 8.17 -6.49 -16.11
N PHE A 83 8.40 -6.52 -14.80
CA PHE A 83 7.37 -6.65 -13.76
C PHE A 83 6.45 -7.86 -13.95
N ILE A 84 7.03 -8.99 -14.37
CA ILE A 84 6.30 -10.25 -14.49
C ILE A 84 6.14 -10.87 -13.11
N THR A 85 4.89 -11.18 -12.73
CA THR A 85 4.58 -11.79 -11.42
C THR A 85 4.12 -13.23 -11.58
N THR A 86 4.38 -14.07 -10.57
CA THR A 86 3.88 -15.45 -10.51
C THR A 86 2.69 -15.51 -9.57
N THR A 87 1.55 -16.03 -10.02
CA THR A 87 0.33 -16.16 -9.21
C THR A 87 -0.02 -17.61 -8.96
N ILE A 88 -0.57 -17.87 -7.78
CA ILE A 88 -1.10 -19.18 -7.37
C ILE A 88 -2.59 -19.08 -7.01
N PRO A 89 -3.32 -20.20 -7.00
CA PRO A 89 -4.71 -20.21 -6.57
C PRO A 89 -4.82 -19.88 -5.07
N PRO A 90 -5.95 -19.33 -4.61
CA PRO A 90 -6.12 -18.99 -3.21
C PRO A 90 -6.06 -20.24 -2.31
N PRO A 91 -5.72 -20.10 -1.02
CA PRO A 91 -5.59 -21.24 -0.10
C PRO A 91 -6.83 -22.14 -0.04
N SER A 92 -8.03 -21.56 -0.22
CA SER A 92 -9.31 -22.27 -0.26
C SER A 92 -9.43 -23.27 -1.41
N ALA A 93 -8.69 -23.09 -2.51
CA ALA A 93 -8.68 -24.02 -3.64
C ALA A 93 -7.90 -25.31 -3.33
N HIS A 94 -7.01 -25.28 -2.33
CA HIS A 94 -6.14 -26.42 -1.98
C HIS A 94 -5.98 -26.59 -0.46
N PRO A 95 -7.03 -26.98 0.28
CA PRO A 95 -6.99 -27.04 1.75
C PRO A 95 -5.87 -27.95 2.30
N SER A 96 -5.60 -29.08 1.63
CA SER A 96 -4.56 -30.02 2.05
C SER A 96 -3.14 -29.50 1.82
N LEU A 97 -2.90 -28.70 0.77
CA LEU A 97 -1.60 -28.09 0.51
C LEU A 97 -1.40 -26.80 1.32
N SER A 98 -2.49 -26.12 1.67
CA SER A 98 -2.48 -24.85 2.41
C SER A 98 -1.63 -24.94 3.69
N HIS A 99 -1.88 -25.96 4.50
CA HIS A 99 -1.14 -26.20 5.74
C HIS A 99 0.28 -26.72 5.49
N LEU A 100 0.50 -27.55 4.47
CA LEU A 100 1.82 -28.13 4.18
C LEU A 100 2.82 -27.12 3.62
N LEU A 101 2.33 -26.05 3.03
CA LEU A 101 3.15 -25.03 2.37
C LEU A 101 3.10 -23.67 3.08
N ASP A 102 2.50 -23.61 4.27
CA ASP A 102 2.38 -22.38 5.06
C ASP A 102 1.70 -21.21 4.32
N LEU A 103 0.70 -21.49 3.47
CA LEU A 103 0.04 -20.47 2.65
C LEU A 103 -0.50 -19.28 3.47
N PRO A 104 -1.17 -19.47 4.62
CA PRO A 104 -1.62 -18.34 5.44
C PRO A 104 -0.47 -17.48 5.98
N GLN A 105 0.73 -18.05 6.15
CA GLN A 105 1.90 -17.28 6.57
C GLN A 105 2.42 -16.37 5.44
N ALA A 106 2.27 -16.78 4.18
CA ALA A 106 2.70 -15.99 3.02
C ALA A 106 1.95 -14.66 2.88
N PHE A 107 0.70 -14.58 3.34
CA PHE A 107 -0.07 -13.33 3.46
C PHE A 107 0.65 -12.27 4.35
N SER A 108 1.62 -12.70 5.16
CA SER A 108 2.18 -11.94 6.28
C SER A 108 3.64 -11.56 6.17
N ARG A 109 4.39 -12.24 5.30
CA ARG A 109 5.85 -12.05 5.23
C ARG A 109 6.22 -11.15 4.07
N ARG A 110 7.15 -10.23 4.32
CA ARG A 110 7.78 -9.39 3.29
C ARG A 110 9.29 -9.62 3.27
N GLY A 111 9.91 -9.28 2.14
CA GLY A 111 11.36 -9.40 1.93
C GLY A 111 11.87 -10.84 2.08
N ASN A 112 13.14 -10.97 2.46
CA ASN A 112 13.85 -12.25 2.53
C ASN A 112 13.21 -13.29 3.47
N SER A 113 12.40 -12.85 4.44
CA SER A 113 11.67 -13.75 5.37
C SER A 113 10.71 -14.70 4.66
N ILE A 114 10.31 -14.38 3.43
CA ILE A 114 9.45 -15.24 2.62
C ILE A 114 10.17 -16.42 1.99
N GLN A 115 11.48 -16.28 1.73
CA GLN A 115 12.26 -17.32 1.06
C GLN A 115 12.29 -18.61 1.89
N GLY A 116 12.12 -18.52 3.21
CA GLY A 116 12.03 -19.68 4.09
C GLY A 116 10.67 -20.40 4.10
N LEU A 117 9.63 -19.88 3.44
CA LEU A 117 8.31 -20.51 3.44
C LEU A 117 8.25 -21.71 2.48
N GLY A 118 7.50 -22.74 2.88
CA GLY A 118 7.26 -23.92 2.05
C GLY A 118 6.70 -23.55 0.67
N ILE A 119 5.72 -22.64 0.61
CA ILE A 119 5.15 -22.19 -0.66
C ILE A 119 6.16 -21.48 -1.56
N ALA A 120 7.06 -20.67 -1.01
CA ALA A 120 8.08 -19.97 -1.80
C ALA A 120 9.03 -20.98 -2.47
N GLN A 121 9.51 -21.96 -1.71
CA GLN A 121 10.36 -23.02 -2.23
C GLN A 121 9.64 -23.91 -3.24
N HIS A 122 8.35 -24.17 -3.02
CA HIS A 122 7.54 -24.94 -3.93
C HIS A 122 7.31 -24.19 -5.26
N VAL A 123 6.97 -22.90 -5.22
CA VAL A 123 6.83 -22.05 -6.41
C VAL A 123 8.14 -22.00 -7.21
N LEU A 124 9.28 -21.77 -6.54
CA LEU A 124 10.59 -21.77 -7.20
C LEU A 124 10.84 -23.10 -7.93
N ARG A 125 10.65 -24.24 -7.27
CA ARG A 125 10.85 -25.56 -7.90
C ARG A 125 9.92 -25.82 -9.08
N VAL A 126 8.68 -25.34 -9.03
CA VAL A 126 7.75 -25.42 -10.15
C VAL A 126 8.25 -24.59 -11.33
N LEU A 127 8.77 -23.38 -11.09
CA LEU A 127 9.36 -22.52 -12.12
C LEU A 127 10.66 -23.09 -12.70
N GLU A 128 11.54 -23.66 -11.87
CA GLU A 128 12.74 -24.38 -12.30
C GLU A 128 12.38 -25.52 -13.26
N HIS A 129 11.43 -26.37 -12.88
CA HIS A 129 11.00 -27.48 -13.72
C HIS A 129 10.35 -26.99 -15.02
N TYR A 130 9.51 -25.97 -14.95
CA TYR A 130 8.81 -25.43 -16.11
C TYR A 130 9.79 -24.82 -17.12
N SER A 131 10.68 -23.93 -16.66
CA SER A 131 11.66 -23.27 -17.52
C SER A 131 12.65 -24.26 -18.14
N ALA A 132 13.08 -25.30 -17.42
CA ALA A 132 13.96 -26.34 -17.95
C ALA A 132 13.29 -27.25 -19.02
N THR A 133 11.96 -27.39 -18.97
CA THR A 133 11.21 -28.24 -19.91
C THR A 133 10.62 -27.47 -21.10
N HIS A 134 10.68 -26.14 -21.09
CA HIS A 134 10.18 -25.28 -22.16
C HIS A 134 11.34 -24.73 -23.00
N PRO A 135 11.50 -25.18 -24.26
CA PRO A 135 12.56 -24.67 -25.13
C PRO A 135 12.46 -23.15 -25.31
N ARG A 136 13.61 -22.46 -25.25
CA ARG A 136 13.71 -21.00 -25.45
C ARG A 136 12.85 -20.19 -24.47
N PHE A 137 12.71 -20.68 -23.24
CA PHE A 137 11.96 -19.99 -22.20
C PHE A 137 12.46 -18.56 -21.97
N ASP A 138 13.78 -18.33 -21.95
CA ASP A 138 14.36 -17.00 -21.74
C ASP A 138 13.93 -15.98 -22.80
N GLU A 139 13.89 -16.40 -24.07
CA GLU A 139 13.39 -15.54 -25.15
C GLU A 139 11.89 -15.29 -25.03
N THR A 140 11.14 -16.32 -24.66
CA THR A 140 9.69 -16.22 -24.42
C THR A 140 9.41 -15.21 -23.29
N TYR A 141 10.14 -15.31 -22.18
CA TYR A 141 10.02 -14.42 -21.03
C TYR A 141 10.33 -12.98 -21.40
N ARG A 142 11.43 -12.73 -22.12
CA ARG A 142 11.81 -11.38 -22.60
C ARG A 142 10.81 -10.78 -23.58
N GLY A 143 10.14 -11.61 -24.37
CA GLY A 143 9.12 -11.20 -25.33
C GLY A 143 7.73 -10.94 -24.73
N LEU A 144 7.54 -11.14 -23.42
CA LEU A 144 6.26 -10.87 -22.78
C LEU A 144 5.97 -9.36 -22.69
N PRO A 145 4.70 -8.95 -22.83
CA PRO A 145 4.28 -7.59 -22.52
C PRO A 145 4.64 -7.20 -21.08
N PHE A 146 4.86 -5.90 -20.86
CA PHE A 146 5.09 -5.37 -19.52
C PHE A 146 3.94 -5.74 -18.55
N GLY A 147 4.26 -6.16 -17.33
CA GLY A 147 3.27 -6.53 -16.32
C GLY A 147 2.51 -7.83 -16.63
N SER A 148 3.06 -8.73 -17.44
CA SER A 148 2.50 -10.06 -17.70
C SER A 148 2.55 -10.96 -16.45
N GLN A 149 1.85 -12.10 -16.47
CA GLN A 149 1.78 -13.00 -15.31
C GLN A 149 2.11 -14.44 -15.69
N ILE A 150 2.79 -15.15 -14.79
CA ILE A 150 2.96 -16.60 -14.80
C ILE A 150 1.94 -17.18 -13.83
N VAL A 151 0.92 -17.86 -14.33
CA VAL A 151 -0.17 -18.38 -13.50
C VAL A 151 0.02 -19.86 -13.28
N ILE A 152 0.27 -20.27 -12.04
CA ILE A 152 0.18 -21.67 -11.63
C ILE A 152 -1.31 -21.96 -11.38
N SER A 153 -2.06 -22.35 -12.41
CA SER A 153 -3.52 -22.52 -12.28
C SER A 153 -3.92 -23.77 -11.50
N ARG A 154 -3.01 -24.74 -11.37
CA ARG A 154 -3.19 -25.94 -10.56
C ARG A 154 -1.93 -26.23 -9.75
N LEU A 155 -2.02 -26.07 -8.43
CA LEU A 155 -0.96 -26.44 -7.50
C LEU A 155 -1.02 -27.94 -7.18
N ASN A 156 0.13 -28.62 -7.13
CA ASN A 156 0.21 -30.04 -6.82
C ASN A 156 1.46 -30.36 -6.01
N LYS A 157 1.38 -31.33 -5.09
CA LYS A 157 2.54 -31.85 -4.35
C LYS A 157 3.68 -32.32 -5.26
N ASP A 158 3.35 -32.87 -6.44
CA ASP A 158 4.29 -33.23 -7.49
C ASP A 158 4.39 -32.07 -8.49
N ILE A 159 5.55 -31.40 -8.49
CA ILE A 159 5.81 -30.22 -9.33
C ILE A 159 5.58 -30.47 -10.82
N ARG A 160 5.74 -31.72 -11.28
CA ARG A 160 5.54 -32.13 -12.69
C ARG A 160 4.06 -32.12 -13.09
N LYS A 161 3.16 -32.15 -12.10
CA LYS A 161 1.70 -32.11 -12.28
C LYS A 161 1.13 -30.72 -12.07
N CYS A 162 1.96 -29.74 -11.73
CA CYS A 162 1.56 -28.34 -11.70
C CYS A 162 1.32 -27.85 -13.13
N HIS A 163 0.31 -27.01 -13.31
CA HIS A 163 0.00 -26.42 -14.62
C HIS A 163 0.33 -24.93 -14.59
N ILE A 164 1.16 -24.48 -15.53
CA ILE A 164 1.53 -23.08 -15.70
C ILE A 164 0.95 -22.54 -17.01
N THR A 165 0.40 -21.33 -16.93
CA THR A 165 -0.06 -20.55 -18.08
C THR A 165 0.60 -19.17 -18.05
N LEU A 166 1.14 -18.73 -19.19
CA LEU A 166 1.68 -17.37 -19.34
C LEU A 166 0.56 -16.44 -19.82
N LEU A 167 0.10 -15.53 -18.95
CA LEU A 167 -0.89 -14.51 -19.30
C LEU A 167 -0.20 -13.23 -19.77
N ARG A 168 -0.41 -12.89 -21.04
CA ARG A 168 0.16 -11.70 -21.68
C ARG A 168 -0.68 -10.48 -21.35
N ASN A 169 -0.08 -9.45 -20.75
CA ASN A 169 -0.78 -8.21 -20.39
C ASN A 169 -0.77 -7.18 -21.54
N THR A 170 -1.31 -7.55 -22.69
CA THR A 170 -1.38 -6.66 -23.87
C THR A 170 -2.31 -5.47 -23.64
N GLN A 171 -3.34 -5.64 -22.81
CA GLN A 171 -4.31 -4.59 -22.50
C GLN A 171 -3.65 -3.42 -21.77
N LEU A 172 -2.72 -3.68 -20.84
CA LEU A 172 -1.97 -2.63 -20.17
C LEU A 172 -1.15 -1.83 -21.18
N GLU A 173 -0.36 -2.49 -22.04
CA GLU A 173 0.45 -1.80 -23.06
C GLU A 173 -0.40 -0.93 -24.01
N HIS A 174 -1.65 -1.34 -24.27
CA HIS A 174 -2.59 -0.55 -25.05
C HIS A 174 -2.98 0.76 -24.36
N THR A 175 -3.17 0.77 -23.04
CA THR A 175 -3.55 1.96 -22.27
C THR A 175 -2.38 2.89 -21.91
N LEU A 176 -1.13 2.47 -22.12
CA LEU A 176 0.03 3.33 -21.85
C LEU A 176 0.07 4.55 -22.80
N LEU A 177 0.56 5.68 -22.33
CA LEU A 177 0.78 6.87 -23.15
C LEU A 177 2.22 6.92 -23.62
N THR A 178 2.46 7.53 -24.78
CA THR A 178 3.81 7.96 -25.16
C THR A 178 4.24 9.13 -24.27
N PRO A 179 5.55 9.41 -24.14
CA PRO A 179 6.01 10.61 -23.43
C PRO A 179 5.33 11.91 -23.90
N SER A 180 5.14 12.06 -25.22
CA SER A 180 4.45 13.22 -25.80
C SER A 180 2.95 13.28 -25.46
N ALA A 181 2.24 12.16 -25.51
CA ALA A 181 0.82 12.11 -25.17
C ALA A 181 0.59 12.31 -23.66
N LEU A 182 1.52 11.84 -22.83
CA LEU A 182 1.53 12.11 -21.40
C LEU A 182 1.78 13.58 -21.10
N ALA A 183 2.75 14.21 -21.79
CA ALA A 183 3.00 15.64 -21.68
C ALA A 183 1.80 16.49 -22.08
N ALA A 184 1.05 16.06 -23.10
CA ALA A 184 -0.18 16.72 -23.51
C ALA A 184 -1.31 16.69 -22.46
N LEU A 185 -1.22 15.85 -21.42
CA LEU A 185 -2.18 15.86 -20.31
C LEU A 185 -1.96 17.00 -19.32
N ALA A 186 -0.78 17.60 -19.31
CA ALA A 186 -0.38 18.66 -18.39
C ALA A 186 0.36 19.78 -19.15
N PRO A 187 -0.32 20.51 -20.04
CA PRO A 187 0.28 21.58 -20.85
C PRO A 187 0.87 22.72 -20.01
N GLU A 188 0.45 22.86 -18.75
CA GLU A 188 1.00 23.81 -17.78
C GLU A 188 2.39 23.44 -17.27
N VAL A 189 2.82 22.18 -17.38
CA VAL A 189 4.17 21.75 -17.01
C VAL A 189 5.14 22.12 -18.14
N PRO A 190 6.15 22.97 -17.89
CA PRO A 190 7.10 23.37 -18.92
C PRO A 190 7.82 22.17 -19.55
N THR A 191 8.06 22.21 -20.86
CA THR A 191 8.74 21.11 -21.58
C THR A 191 10.10 20.75 -20.95
N ALA A 192 10.83 21.73 -20.43
CA ALA A 192 12.13 21.52 -19.77
C ALA A 192 12.03 20.79 -18.42
N ALA A 193 10.85 20.75 -17.78
CA ALA A 193 10.64 20.06 -16.52
C ALA A 193 10.42 18.55 -16.71
N TRP A 194 10.05 18.11 -17.92
CA TRP A 194 9.80 16.71 -18.24
C TRP A 194 11.11 15.91 -18.25
N PRO A 195 11.19 14.80 -17.50
CA PRO A 195 12.40 13.98 -17.47
C PRO A 195 12.69 13.32 -18.81
N GLU A 196 13.97 13.04 -19.06
CA GLU A 196 14.42 12.24 -20.20
C GLU A 196 13.83 10.82 -20.16
N ALA A 197 13.51 10.26 -21.33
CA ALA A 197 13.00 8.90 -21.45
C ALA A 197 14.14 7.88 -21.64
N LEU A 198 14.15 6.84 -20.82
CA LEU A 198 15.05 5.69 -20.91
C LEU A 198 14.28 4.44 -21.29
N ASP A 199 14.84 3.63 -22.19
CA ASP A 199 14.28 2.31 -22.51
C ASP A 199 14.62 1.33 -21.38
N ILE A 200 13.62 0.63 -20.84
CA ILE A 200 13.83 -0.36 -19.77
C ILE A 200 14.79 -1.49 -20.15
N THR A 201 15.01 -1.75 -21.44
CA THR A 201 15.99 -2.73 -21.92
C THR A 201 17.44 -2.32 -21.64
N SER A 202 17.69 -1.02 -21.39
CA SER A 202 18.98 -0.51 -20.92
C SER A 202 19.19 -0.69 -19.40
N LEU A 203 18.14 -1.06 -18.65
CA LEU A 203 18.18 -1.17 -17.20
C LEU A 203 18.34 -2.63 -16.76
N THR A 204 19.12 -2.85 -15.70
CA THR A 204 19.22 -4.17 -15.06
C THR A 204 18.39 -4.21 -13.77
N LEU A 205 17.51 -5.20 -13.64
CA LEU A 205 16.72 -5.40 -12.42
C LEU A 205 17.59 -5.94 -11.27
N VAL A 206 17.85 -5.12 -10.26
CA VAL A 206 18.64 -5.52 -9.08
C VAL A 206 17.80 -6.33 -8.11
N ARG A 207 16.63 -5.81 -7.70
CA ARG A 207 15.68 -6.48 -6.81
C ARG A 207 14.31 -5.81 -6.79
N GLN A 208 13.24 -6.57 -6.54
CA GLN A 208 11.93 -6.01 -6.20
C GLN A 208 11.88 -5.63 -4.71
N ILE A 209 11.38 -4.44 -4.37
CA ILE A 209 11.23 -3.98 -2.97
C ILE A 209 9.78 -3.68 -2.56
N HIS A 210 8.86 -3.48 -3.52
CA HIS A 210 7.43 -3.36 -3.30
C HIS A 210 6.63 -3.87 -4.51
N ASP A 211 5.32 -4.04 -4.41
CA ASP A 211 4.46 -4.54 -5.51
C ASP A 211 4.61 -3.74 -6.83
N SER A 212 4.85 -2.43 -6.73
CA SER A 212 5.03 -1.50 -7.85
C SER A 212 6.41 -0.81 -7.89
N VAL A 213 7.37 -1.28 -7.08
CA VAL A 213 8.67 -0.61 -6.92
C VAL A 213 9.81 -1.61 -6.91
N CYS A 214 10.81 -1.38 -7.75
CA CYS A 214 12.05 -2.16 -7.77
C CYS A 214 13.28 -1.26 -7.78
N VAL A 215 14.42 -1.83 -7.39
CA VAL A 215 15.73 -1.22 -7.57
C VAL A 215 16.28 -1.70 -8.91
N VAL A 216 16.73 -0.76 -9.72
CA VAL A 216 17.35 -0.98 -11.02
C VAL A 216 18.74 -0.37 -11.04
N ALA A 217 19.63 -0.97 -11.81
CA ALA A 217 20.95 -0.40 -12.09
C ALA A 217 20.90 0.24 -13.48
N LEU A 218 21.22 1.54 -13.52
CA LEU A 218 21.51 2.27 -14.75
C LEU A 218 23.00 2.03 -15.08
N PRO A 219 23.33 1.55 -16.30
CA PRO A 219 24.71 1.40 -16.71
C PRO A 219 25.46 2.73 -16.60
N PRO A 220 26.74 2.72 -16.21
CA PRO A 220 27.52 3.93 -16.09
C PRO A 220 27.74 4.53 -17.50
N SER A 221 27.71 5.86 -17.60
CA SER A 221 28.03 6.56 -18.86
C SER A 221 29.53 6.52 -19.18
N ASP A 222 30.38 6.36 -18.15
CA ASP A 222 31.85 6.22 -18.22
C ASP A 222 32.32 4.96 -17.44
N SER A 223 33.62 4.78 -17.17
CA SER A 223 34.20 3.63 -16.43
C SER A 223 33.88 3.59 -14.92
N GLY A 224 32.72 4.14 -14.52
CA GLY A 224 32.26 4.18 -13.13
C GLY A 224 31.41 2.96 -12.74
N GLU A 225 30.96 2.95 -11.48
CA GLU A 225 30.02 1.95 -10.98
C GLU A 225 28.59 2.22 -11.49
N PRO A 226 27.77 1.16 -11.71
CA PRO A 226 26.36 1.33 -12.06
C PRO A 226 25.60 2.13 -11.00
N ARG A 227 24.78 3.08 -11.44
CA ARG A 227 23.96 3.89 -10.53
C ARG A 227 22.68 3.15 -10.18
N GLU A 228 22.50 2.82 -8.91
CA GLU A 228 21.25 2.25 -8.42
C GLU A 228 20.17 3.35 -8.31
N LEU A 229 19.03 3.09 -8.92
CA LEU A 229 17.84 3.93 -8.90
C LEU A 229 16.62 3.11 -8.49
N VAL A 230 15.57 3.80 -8.05
CA VAL A 230 14.27 3.19 -7.81
C VAL A 230 13.42 3.36 -9.06
N MET A 231 12.92 2.26 -9.63
CA MET A 231 11.91 2.28 -10.67
C MET A 231 10.54 2.05 -10.02
N LYS A 232 9.68 3.06 -10.09
CA LYS A 232 8.26 2.98 -9.70
C LYS A 232 7.42 2.81 -10.95
N THR A 233 6.52 1.82 -10.97
CA THR A 233 5.92 1.34 -12.22
C THR A 233 4.41 1.27 -12.22
N VAL A 234 3.86 1.17 -13.44
CA VAL A 234 2.45 0.96 -13.67
C VAL A 234 2.09 -0.52 -13.50
N THR A 235 1.47 -0.87 -12.37
CA THR A 235 1.02 -2.25 -12.07
C THR A 235 -0.45 -2.51 -12.42
N GLY A 236 -1.17 -1.51 -12.92
CA GLY A 236 -2.60 -1.59 -13.21
C GLY A 236 -3.07 -0.38 -14.01
N ASP A 237 -4.07 0.34 -13.51
CA ASP A 237 -4.57 1.55 -14.16
C ASP A 237 -3.48 2.65 -14.20
N PRO A 238 -2.99 3.06 -15.39
CA PRO A 238 -1.92 4.05 -15.52
C PRO A 238 -2.26 5.43 -14.95
N LYS A 239 -3.54 5.76 -14.76
CA LYS A 239 -3.97 7.09 -14.34
C LYS A 239 -3.36 7.54 -13.00
N TYR A 240 -3.19 6.63 -12.05
CA TYR A 240 -2.64 6.95 -10.73
C TYR A 240 -1.16 7.33 -10.84
N PHE A 241 -0.41 6.57 -11.63
CA PHE A 241 0.99 6.85 -11.91
C PHE A 241 1.17 8.18 -12.67
N TYR A 242 0.36 8.43 -13.71
CA TYR A 242 0.43 9.69 -14.44
C TYR A 242 0.09 10.90 -13.58
N HIS A 243 -0.94 10.78 -12.73
CA HIS A 243 -1.26 11.83 -11.78
C HIS A 243 -0.11 12.09 -10.82
N GLU A 244 0.50 11.05 -10.25
CA GLU A 244 1.66 11.20 -9.36
C GLU A 244 2.81 11.95 -10.05
N LEU A 245 3.19 11.50 -11.25
CA LEU A 245 4.25 12.13 -12.03
C LEU A 245 3.96 13.61 -12.31
N ILE A 246 2.75 13.93 -12.77
CA ILE A 246 2.34 15.32 -13.07
C ILE A 246 2.37 16.16 -11.79
N SER A 247 1.83 15.65 -10.68
CA SER A 247 1.85 16.34 -9.38
C SER A 247 3.28 16.65 -8.93
N LEU A 248 4.22 15.71 -9.08
CA LEU A 248 5.64 15.93 -8.77
C LEU A 248 6.36 16.88 -9.74
N LEU A 249 5.84 17.06 -10.95
CA LEU A 249 6.38 18.00 -11.95
C LEU A 249 5.85 19.42 -11.77
N GLN A 250 4.63 19.56 -11.26
CA GLN A 250 4.01 20.87 -10.97
C GLN A 250 4.53 21.49 -9.68
N LEU A 251 4.93 20.67 -8.70
CA LEU A 251 5.53 21.17 -7.46
C LEU A 251 6.93 21.75 -7.75
N PRO A 252 7.24 22.97 -7.27
CA PRO A 252 8.61 23.46 -7.28
C PRO A 252 9.52 22.53 -6.49
N GLU A 253 10.79 22.47 -6.86
CA GLU A 253 11.76 21.58 -6.20
C GLU A 253 11.86 21.89 -4.69
N HIS A 254 11.90 20.83 -3.90
CA HIS A 254 11.96 20.92 -2.44
C HIS A 254 12.79 19.75 -1.88
N PRO A 255 13.74 19.99 -0.95
CA PRO A 255 14.66 18.95 -0.47
C PRO A 255 13.97 17.78 0.24
N ASN A 256 12.80 18.02 0.83
CA ASN A 256 12.02 16.99 1.53
C ASN A 256 10.92 16.34 0.64
N ILE A 257 10.97 16.50 -0.69
CA ILE A 257 10.03 15.87 -1.64
C ILE A 257 10.81 15.18 -2.75
N ILE A 258 10.45 13.94 -3.07
CA ILE A 258 11.13 13.16 -4.12
C ILE A 258 10.94 13.78 -5.51
N ARG A 259 11.97 13.67 -6.36
CA ARG A 259 11.94 14.18 -7.74
C ARG A 259 12.15 13.06 -8.77
N PRO A 260 11.28 12.94 -9.79
CA PRO A 260 11.52 12.07 -10.94
C PRO A 260 12.77 12.48 -11.72
N LEU A 261 13.67 11.53 -11.99
CA LEU A 261 14.90 11.75 -12.76
C LEU A 261 14.75 11.35 -14.23
N TYR A 262 14.00 10.28 -14.51
CA TYR A 262 13.79 9.76 -15.86
C TYR A 262 12.39 9.16 -15.99
N LEU A 263 11.86 9.14 -17.21
CA LEU A 263 10.73 8.31 -17.59
C LEU A 263 11.24 6.95 -18.03
N ALA A 264 10.69 5.87 -17.49
CA ALA A 264 10.98 4.53 -17.96
C ALA A 264 9.99 4.15 -19.07
N THR A 265 10.51 3.73 -20.22
CA THR A 265 9.72 3.44 -21.42
C THR A 265 9.98 2.06 -21.96
N LYS A 266 8.98 1.50 -22.66
CA LYS A 266 9.11 0.22 -23.34
C LYS A 266 8.47 0.32 -24.71
N LYS A 267 9.12 -0.26 -25.72
CA LYS A 267 8.47 -0.56 -27.00
C LYS A 267 7.40 -1.65 -26.79
N CYS A 268 6.14 -1.25 -26.91
CA CYS A 268 4.99 -2.15 -26.78
C CYS A 268 4.96 -3.14 -27.94
N GLY A 269 4.58 -4.38 -27.65
CA GLY A 269 4.52 -5.44 -28.65
C GLY A 269 3.40 -5.23 -29.68
N PHE A 270 2.38 -4.46 -29.32
CA PHE A 270 1.24 -4.13 -30.17
C PHE A 270 1.36 -2.68 -30.69
N GLY A 271 1.32 -2.50 -32.02
CA GLY A 271 1.33 -1.18 -32.67
C GLY A 271 2.66 -0.42 -32.62
N GLY A 272 3.72 -0.96 -32.00
CA GLY A 272 5.07 -0.39 -31.99
C GLY A 272 5.23 0.89 -31.17
N LYS A 273 4.19 1.32 -30.44
CA LYS A 273 4.20 2.49 -29.54
C LYS A 273 5.27 2.33 -28.46
N VAL A 274 5.98 3.42 -28.15
CA VAL A 274 6.87 3.50 -26.97
C VAL A 274 6.05 4.04 -25.81
N GLY A 275 5.60 3.14 -24.93
CA GLY A 275 4.76 3.49 -23.78
C GLY A 275 5.59 3.80 -22.53
N VAL A 276 5.15 4.77 -21.74
CA VAL A 276 5.69 5.04 -20.41
C VAL A 276 5.20 3.94 -19.45
N VAL A 277 6.14 3.17 -18.88
CA VAL A 277 5.88 2.04 -17.98
C VAL A 277 6.21 2.36 -16.52
N GLY A 278 6.88 3.48 -16.27
CA GLY A 278 7.25 3.92 -14.92
C GLY A 278 8.08 5.19 -14.92
N MET A 279 8.60 5.56 -13.75
CA MET A 279 9.57 6.63 -13.56
C MET A 279 10.73 6.16 -12.69
N LEU A 280 11.91 6.73 -12.91
CA LEU A 280 13.10 6.49 -12.09
C LEU A 280 13.26 7.62 -11.07
N LEU A 281 13.51 7.23 -9.82
CA LEU A 281 13.66 8.08 -8.65
C LEU A 281 15.02 7.81 -7.99
N PRO A 282 15.58 8.77 -7.23
CA PRO A 282 16.73 8.52 -6.37
C PRO A 282 16.51 7.30 -5.45
N PHE A 283 17.54 6.45 -5.32
CA PHE A 283 17.48 5.34 -4.39
C PHE A 283 18.07 5.72 -3.02
N HIS A 284 17.18 5.81 -2.03
CA HIS A 284 17.53 6.13 -0.66
C HIS A 284 17.81 4.85 0.16
N ARG A 285 19.10 4.50 0.30
CA ARG A 285 19.56 3.24 0.91
C ARG A 285 19.16 3.04 2.36
N ALA A 286 19.01 4.13 3.12
CA ALA A 286 18.60 4.08 4.52
C ALA A 286 17.16 3.56 4.71
N GLY A 287 16.36 3.54 3.64
CA GLY A 287 15.00 3.03 3.67
C GLY A 287 14.02 4.03 4.30
N SER A 288 12.89 3.50 4.77
CA SER A 288 11.79 4.30 5.30
C SER A 288 11.92 4.55 6.80
N LEU A 289 11.36 5.66 7.30
CA LEU A 289 11.28 5.95 8.73
C LEU A 289 10.56 4.85 9.51
N ARG A 290 9.62 4.14 8.87
CA ARG A 290 8.94 2.98 9.44
C ARG A 290 9.93 1.93 9.97
N ASP A 291 11.01 1.65 9.24
CA ASP A 291 12.01 0.64 9.63
C ASP A 291 13.13 1.27 10.47
N VAL A 292 13.50 2.52 10.17
CA VAL A 292 14.59 3.22 10.87
C VAL A 292 14.23 3.55 12.32
N LEU A 293 12.99 4.00 12.59
CA LEU A 293 12.58 4.46 13.91
C LEU A 293 12.66 3.34 14.97
N PRO A 294 12.02 2.16 14.80
CA PRO A 294 12.15 1.06 15.76
C PRO A 294 13.58 0.57 15.92
N LEU A 295 14.32 0.42 14.81
CA LEU A 295 15.68 -0.08 14.84
C LEU A 295 16.60 0.82 15.68
N ARG A 296 16.55 2.13 15.45
CA ARG A 296 17.35 3.10 16.22
C ARG A 296 16.87 3.25 17.66
N SER A 297 15.57 3.10 17.89
CA SER A 297 15.01 3.05 19.24
C SER A 297 15.55 1.87 20.05
N LEU A 298 15.48 0.66 19.48
CA LEU A 298 15.94 -0.60 20.10
C LEU A 298 17.46 -0.61 20.34
N THR A 299 18.23 -0.02 19.43
CA THR A 299 19.69 0.06 19.53
C THR A 299 20.17 1.26 20.36
N GLY A 300 19.27 2.11 20.85
CA GLY A 300 19.61 3.29 21.66
C GLY A 300 20.31 4.42 20.87
N THR A 301 20.24 4.40 19.54
CA THR A 301 20.92 5.38 18.66
C THR A 301 19.97 6.44 18.10
N LEU A 302 18.70 6.44 18.49
CA LEU A 302 17.74 7.46 18.06
C LEU A 302 17.96 8.74 18.88
N VAL A 303 18.58 9.75 18.27
CA VAL A 303 18.87 11.03 18.94
C VAL A 303 17.80 12.09 18.65
N TRP A 304 17.59 12.97 19.63
CA TRP A 304 16.60 14.04 19.56
C TRP A 304 16.77 14.96 18.34
N SER A 305 18.01 15.29 18.00
CA SER A 305 18.31 16.19 16.88
C SER A 305 17.88 15.65 15.53
N GLU A 306 17.94 14.33 15.33
CA GLU A 306 17.43 13.66 14.13
C GLU A 306 15.91 13.63 14.12
N GLN A 307 15.28 13.29 15.25
CA GLN A 307 13.82 13.35 15.39
C GLN A 307 13.28 14.74 15.03
N MET A 308 14.00 15.80 15.46
CA MET A 308 13.67 17.18 15.13
C MET A 308 13.89 17.54 13.68
N ARG A 309 14.99 17.10 13.08
CA ARG A 309 15.26 17.31 11.66
C ARG A 309 14.14 16.69 10.81
N TRP A 310 13.76 15.45 11.10
CA TRP A 310 12.69 14.75 10.36
C TRP A 310 11.32 15.41 10.57
N ALA A 311 10.97 15.75 11.81
CA ALA A 311 9.72 16.44 12.11
C ALA A 311 9.59 17.78 11.35
N LYS A 312 10.64 18.60 11.37
CA LYS A 312 10.70 19.89 10.65
C LYS A 312 10.64 19.68 9.13
N GLY A 313 11.40 18.72 8.59
CA GLY A 313 11.40 18.40 7.17
C GLY A 313 10.03 17.98 6.64
N LEU A 314 9.30 17.16 7.40
CA LEU A 314 7.92 16.76 7.06
C LEU A 314 6.95 17.94 7.08
N ALA A 315 6.99 18.78 8.11
CA ALA A 315 6.13 19.96 8.19
C ALA A 315 6.41 20.92 7.03
N ARG A 316 7.69 21.18 6.70
CA ARG A 316 8.09 22.02 5.55
C ARG A 316 7.57 21.47 4.23
N ALA A 317 7.69 20.16 4.00
CA ALA A 317 7.19 19.51 2.79
C ALA A 317 5.67 19.69 2.62
N LEU A 318 4.89 19.50 3.69
CA LEU A 318 3.43 19.66 3.63
C LEU A 318 3.00 21.12 3.44
N VAL A 319 3.66 22.06 4.12
CA VAL A 319 3.47 23.50 3.91
C VAL A 319 3.75 23.86 2.45
N HIS A 320 4.83 23.34 1.88
CA HIS A 320 5.18 23.55 0.47
C HIS A 320 4.08 23.07 -0.47
N VAL A 321 3.53 21.87 -0.25
CA VAL A 321 2.42 21.31 -1.04
C VAL A 321 1.16 22.19 -0.95
N VAL A 322 0.77 22.62 0.26
CA VAL A 322 -0.43 23.45 0.45
C VAL A 322 -0.30 24.83 -0.18
N ARG A 323 0.89 25.44 -0.13
CA ARG A 323 1.15 26.73 -0.78
C ARG A 323 0.97 26.70 -2.30
N GLN A 324 1.13 25.53 -2.93
CA GLN A 324 0.84 25.34 -4.35
C GLN A 324 -0.63 24.97 -4.64
N GLY A 325 -1.50 24.99 -3.63
CA GLY A 325 -2.91 24.59 -3.74
C GLY A 325 -3.12 23.07 -3.78
N GLY A 326 -2.07 22.29 -3.55
CA GLY A 326 -2.11 20.83 -3.53
C GLY A 326 -2.45 20.25 -2.17
N TYR A 327 -2.51 18.92 -2.10
CA TYR A 327 -2.60 18.17 -0.86
C TYR A 327 -1.86 16.85 -0.98
N TYR A 328 -1.37 16.34 0.15
CA TYR A 328 -0.72 15.04 0.25
C TYR A 328 -1.63 14.10 1.05
N SER A 329 -2.06 13.01 0.43
CA SER A 329 -3.19 12.19 0.91
C SER A 329 -2.80 10.83 1.48
N ASP A 330 -1.52 10.57 1.76
CA ASP A 330 -1.10 9.27 2.31
C ASP A 330 0.14 9.41 3.22
N LEU A 331 0.09 10.35 4.18
CA LEU A 331 1.20 10.58 5.10
C LEU A 331 1.27 9.49 6.15
N ARG A 332 2.29 8.65 5.98
CA ARG A 332 2.72 7.58 6.90
C ARG A 332 4.24 7.52 6.88
N VAL A 333 4.85 7.07 7.97
CA VAL A 333 6.31 6.93 8.06
C VAL A 333 6.89 5.88 7.08
N ASP A 334 6.05 5.02 6.49
CA ASP A 334 6.42 4.16 5.35
C ASP A 334 6.72 4.96 4.08
N ASN A 335 6.02 6.08 3.86
CA ASN A 335 6.16 6.96 2.70
C ASN A 335 7.14 8.12 2.97
N VAL A 336 7.95 7.99 4.03
CA VAL A 336 9.05 8.91 4.35
C VAL A 336 10.33 8.11 4.30
N VAL A 337 11.22 8.44 3.37
CA VAL A 337 12.54 7.81 3.24
C VAL A 337 13.64 8.76 3.67
N LEU A 338 14.79 8.22 4.06
CA LEU A 338 15.93 9.03 4.47
C LEU A 338 16.93 9.19 3.34
N SER A 339 17.24 10.43 2.98
CA SER A 339 18.28 10.75 2.01
C SER A 339 19.67 10.32 2.49
N GLU A 340 20.66 10.38 1.61
CA GLU A 340 22.06 10.11 1.97
C GLU A 340 22.56 11.11 3.03
N ASP A 341 22.06 12.34 2.99
CA ASP A 341 22.33 13.39 3.99
C ASP A 341 21.52 13.21 5.30
N GLY A 342 20.67 12.18 5.38
CA GLY A 342 19.84 11.90 6.55
C GLY A 342 18.59 12.78 6.67
N GLU A 343 18.19 13.45 5.59
CA GLU A 343 16.97 14.26 5.51
C GLU A 343 15.75 13.38 5.25
N ALA A 344 14.60 13.76 5.82
CA ALA A 344 13.33 13.09 5.56
C ALA A 344 12.77 13.54 4.21
N VAL A 345 12.47 12.59 3.32
CA VAL A 345 11.95 12.83 1.97
C VAL A 345 10.60 12.14 1.81
N LEU A 346 9.57 12.92 1.46
CA LEU A 346 8.25 12.40 1.10
C LEU A 346 8.30 11.72 -0.27
N VAL A 347 7.79 10.50 -0.33
CA VAL A 347 7.61 9.71 -1.55
C VAL A 347 6.14 9.34 -1.72
N ASP A 348 5.79 8.68 -2.83
CA ASP A 348 4.46 8.09 -3.05
C ASP A 348 3.32 9.12 -3.02
N PHE A 349 3.28 9.96 -4.07
CA PHE A 349 2.22 10.94 -4.28
C PHE A 349 1.00 10.32 -5.02
N GLU A 350 0.89 8.99 -5.02
CA GLU A 350 -0.27 8.30 -5.55
C GLU A 350 -1.48 8.52 -4.63
N GLN A 351 -2.46 9.30 -5.09
CA GLN A 351 -3.65 9.61 -4.31
C GLN A 351 -4.68 8.46 -4.30
N ARG A 352 -4.28 7.28 -3.81
CA ARG A 352 -5.12 6.06 -3.71
C ARG A 352 -5.85 5.91 -2.36
N GLY A 353 -5.69 6.86 -1.45
CA GLY A 353 -6.29 6.87 -0.11
C GLY A 353 -5.26 6.70 1.01
N VAL A 354 -5.67 6.95 2.25
CA VAL A 354 -4.80 6.84 3.43
C VAL A 354 -5.06 5.50 4.13
N TRP A 355 -4.02 4.90 4.68
CA TRP A 355 -4.21 3.82 5.65
C TRP A 355 -5.03 4.24 6.87
N ALA A 356 -5.98 3.40 7.29
CA ALA A 356 -6.89 3.70 8.41
C ALA A 356 -6.17 4.14 9.70
N GLY A 357 -4.96 3.63 9.96
CA GLY A 357 -4.17 4.00 11.13
C GLY A 357 -3.51 5.38 11.06
N PHE A 358 -3.46 6.04 9.91
CA PHE A 358 -2.98 7.42 9.79
C PHE A 358 -4.11 8.38 9.39
N SER A 359 -5.14 7.87 8.73
CA SER A 359 -6.26 8.64 8.18
C SER A 359 -6.97 9.48 9.23
N ALA A 360 -7.27 10.73 8.88
CA ALA A 360 -8.14 11.57 9.69
C ALA A 360 -9.56 10.97 9.71
N PRO A 361 -10.28 11.02 10.85
CA PRO A 361 -11.61 10.40 10.98
C PRO A 361 -12.58 10.80 9.86
N GLU A 362 -12.59 12.06 9.49
CA GLU A 362 -13.42 12.61 8.43
C GLU A 362 -13.13 12.05 7.03
N VAL A 363 -11.86 11.75 6.72
CA VAL A 363 -11.47 11.09 5.45
C VAL A 363 -11.97 9.66 5.48
N ALA A 364 -11.70 8.96 6.59
CA ALA A 364 -12.09 7.57 6.77
C ALA A 364 -13.61 7.38 6.69
N TYR A 365 -14.43 8.31 7.18
CA TYR A 365 -15.88 8.20 7.09
C TYR A 365 -16.37 8.19 5.64
N ILE A 366 -15.91 9.12 4.81
CA ILE A 366 -16.27 9.15 3.37
C ILE A 366 -15.76 7.90 2.65
N GLU A 367 -14.52 7.49 2.91
CA GLU A 367 -13.96 6.27 2.31
C GLU A 367 -14.76 5.02 2.68
N ASN A 368 -15.23 4.91 3.93
CA ASN A 368 -16.07 3.79 4.35
C ASN A 368 -17.42 3.77 3.61
N LEU A 369 -18.06 4.92 3.44
CA LEU A 369 -19.30 5.01 2.64
C LEU A 369 -19.04 4.59 1.19
N ALA A 370 -17.93 5.03 0.61
CA ALA A 370 -17.56 4.72 -0.76
C ALA A 370 -17.31 3.22 -0.95
N ILE A 371 -16.63 2.55 0.00
CA ILE A 371 -16.43 1.08 -0.03
C ILE A 371 -17.77 0.35 -0.07
N ILE A 372 -18.74 0.74 0.77
CA ILE A 372 -20.08 0.11 0.78
C ILE A 372 -20.84 0.40 -0.52
N ALA A 373 -20.79 1.64 -1.01
CA ALA A 373 -21.48 2.04 -2.24
C ALA A 373 -20.96 1.32 -3.50
N MET A 374 -19.66 0.95 -3.49
CA MET A 374 -18.96 0.25 -4.58
C MET A 374 -18.86 -1.27 -4.38
N SER A 375 -19.31 -1.81 -3.26
CA SER A 375 -19.14 -3.24 -2.92
C SER A 375 -19.86 -4.16 -3.91
N ALA A 376 -19.41 -5.42 -3.98
CA ALA A 376 -20.04 -6.41 -4.84
C ALA A 376 -21.45 -6.79 -4.34
N HIS A 377 -22.31 -7.27 -5.24
CA HIS A 377 -23.73 -7.55 -4.92
C HIS A 377 -23.93 -8.70 -3.93
N TRP A 378 -22.92 -9.55 -3.76
CA TRP A 378 -22.91 -10.65 -2.82
C TRP A 378 -22.33 -10.26 -1.45
N GLU A 379 -21.66 -9.12 -1.33
CA GLU A 379 -21.06 -8.64 -0.06
C GLU A 379 -22.06 -7.85 0.77
N VAL A 380 -22.81 -6.95 0.14
CA VAL A 380 -23.76 -6.05 0.82
C VAL A 380 -25.11 -6.09 0.11
N PRO A 381 -26.25 -6.20 0.83
CA PRO A 381 -27.58 -6.17 0.24
C PRO A 381 -27.83 -4.93 -0.63
N GLU A 382 -28.54 -5.09 -1.76
CA GLU A 382 -28.75 -3.97 -2.70
C GLU A 382 -29.45 -2.77 -2.09
N VAL A 383 -30.41 -2.99 -1.18
CA VAL A 383 -31.10 -1.90 -0.48
C VAL A 383 -30.14 -1.02 0.31
N VAL A 384 -29.15 -1.63 0.99
CA VAL A 384 -28.12 -0.92 1.73
C VAL A 384 -27.17 -0.21 0.76
N ARG A 385 -26.71 -0.89 -0.31
CA ARG A 385 -25.85 -0.24 -1.31
C ARG A 385 -26.51 0.97 -1.95
N ALA A 386 -27.81 0.89 -2.25
CA ALA A 386 -28.59 1.99 -2.80
C ALA A 386 -28.67 3.19 -1.84
N GLU A 387 -28.87 2.94 -0.55
CA GLU A 387 -28.85 3.98 0.49
C GLU A 387 -27.48 4.68 0.57
N TYR A 388 -26.39 3.92 0.67
CA TYR A 388 -25.03 4.47 0.75
C TYR A 388 -24.62 5.20 -0.55
N ARG A 389 -25.12 4.74 -1.69
CA ARG A 389 -25.00 5.44 -2.98
C ARG A 389 -25.68 6.80 -2.95
N ALA A 390 -26.90 6.90 -2.43
CA ALA A 390 -27.60 8.17 -2.30
C ALA A 390 -26.86 9.14 -1.37
N LYS A 391 -26.33 8.65 -0.24
CA LYS A 391 -25.45 9.45 0.66
C LYS A 391 -24.20 9.95 -0.07
N MET A 392 -23.53 9.09 -0.84
CA MET A 392 -22.37 9.49 -1.65
C MET A 392 -22.72 10.51 -2.73
N ASP A 393 -23.88 10.37 -3.40
CA ASP A 393 -24.36 11.32 -4.40
C ASP A 393 -24.64 12.71 -3.79
N GLN A 394 -25.01 12.78 -2.49
CA GLN A 394 -25.11 14.02 -1.73
C GLN A 394 -23.74 14.62 -1.36
N PHE A 395 -22.82 13.82 -0.83
CA PHE A 395 -21.53 14.33 -0.32
C PHE A 395 -20.50 14.64 -1.40
N LEU A 396 -20.52 13.89 -2.52
CA LEU A 396 -19.62 14.08 -3.64
C LEU A 396 -20.38 13.83 -4.97
N PRO A 397 -21.15 14.81 -5.46
CA PRO A 397 -21.85 14.70 -6.73
C PRO A 397 -20.90 14.30 -7.87
N GLY A 398 -21.28 13.27 -8.64
CA GLY A 398 -20.45 12.78 -9.74
C GLY A 398 -19.28 11.88 -9.32
N TRP A 399 -19.19 11.45 -8.06
CA TRP A 399 -18.14 10.54 -7.57
C TRP A 399 -18.00 9.27 -8.41
N ARG A 400 -19.09 8.80 -9.02
CA ARG A 400 -19.10 7.61 -9.89
C ARG A 400 -18.23 7.79 -11.12
N GLU A 401 -18.10 9.01 -11.63
CA GLU A 401 -17.30 9.34 -12.80
C GLU A 401 -15.82 9.56 -12.46
N VAL A 402 -15.47 9.63 -11.16
CA VAL A 402 -14.08 9.76 -10.72
C VAL A 402 -13.31 8.53 -11.18
N GLY A 403 -12.30 8.77 -12.02
CA GLY A 403 -11.50 7.72 -12.62
C GLY A 403 -12.19 6.95 -13.74
N ARG A 404 -13.40 7.34 -14.19
CA ARG A 404 -13.97 6.88 -15.48
C ARG A 404 -13.47 7.75 -16.62
N GLY A 405 -13.18 7.09 -17.73
CA GLY A 405 -12.49 7.72 -18.86
C GLY A 405 -11.00 7.73 -18.62
N ALA A 406 -10.28 6.99 -19.45
CA ALA A 406 -8.84 7.05 -19.44
C ALA A 406 -8.43 8.48 -19.86
N HIS A 407 -7.50 9.10 -19.12
CA HIS A 407 -6.76 10.28 -19.57
C HIS A 407 -7.41 11.67 -19.46
N LYS A 408 -8.40 11.91 -18.58
CA LYS A 408 -8.69 13.30 -18.20
C LYS A 408 -7.77 13.69 -17.07
N GLY A 409 -6.75 14.50 -17.37
CA GLY A 409 -5.77 15.09 -16.46
C GLY A 409 -6.41 15.96 -15.38
N ARG A 410 -7.26 15.37 -14.54
CA ARG A 410 -7.73 16.03 -13.33
C ARG A 410 -6.53 16.11 -12.39
N THR A 411 -6.04 17.33 -12.23
CA THR A 411 -5.09 17.72 -11.19
C THR A 411 -5.67 17.55 -9.79
N GLU A 412 -7.00 17.40 -9.67
CA GLU A 412 -7.72 17.29 -8.40
C GLU A 412 -7.52 15.96 -7.66
N GLY A 413 -7.12 14.89 -8.36
CA GLY A 413 -6.91 13.57 -7.75
C GLY A 413 -7.97 12.52 -7.97
N PHE A 414 -7.82 11.39 -7.26
CA PHE A 414 -8.74 10.25 -7.32
C PHE A 414 -9.26 9.79 -5.94
N ALA A 415 -8.70 10.27 -4.84
CA ALA A 415 -9.10 9.85 -3.51
C ALA A 415 -10.45 10.50 -3.13
N LEU A 416 -11.54 9.74 -3.19
CA LEU A 416 -12.91 10.23 -2.98
C LEU A 416 -13.07 10.97 -1.65
N GLY A 417 -12.43 10.50 -0.57
CA GLY A 417 -12.44 11.16 0.74
C GLY A 417 -11.92 12.59 0.69
N TRP A 418 -10.86 12.82 -0.08
CA TRP A 418 -10.23 14.13 -0.24
C TRP A 418 -10.96 15.02 -1.24
N LEU A 419 -11.52 14.43 -2.30
CA LEU A 419 -12.33 15.15 -3.28
C LEU A 419 -13.61 15.73 -2.67
N ALA A 420 -14.19 15.06 -1.67
CA ALA A 420 -15.35 15.55 -0.93
C ALA A 420 -15.03 16.74 0.00
N MET A 421 -13.75 17.08 0.18
CA MET A 421 -13.28 18.10 1.12
C MET A 421 -12.95 19.44 0.44
N ASP A 422 -13.21 20.53 1.16
CA ASP A 422 -12.68 21.85 0.80
C ASP A 422 -11.21 22.03 1.26
N ALA A 423 -10.56 23.13 0.88
CA ALA A 423 -9.14 23.34 1.15
C ALA A 423 -8.79 23.35 2.64
N GLU A 424 -9.65 23.94 3.48
CA GLU A 424 -9.44 24.00 4.94
C GLU A 424 -9.57 22.61 5.57
N GLU A 425 -10.54 21.82 5.10
CA GLU A 425 -10.72 20.43 5.52
C GLU A 425 -9.54 19.54 5.12
N ARG A 426 -9.02 19.70 3.89
CA ARG A 426 -7.84 18.96 3.42
C ARG A 426 -6.60 19.30 4.25
N GLU A 427 -6.39 20.57 4.55
CA GLU A 427 -5.28 21.00 5.41
C GLU A 427 -5.41 20.40 6.81
N ALA A 428 -6.59 20.48 7.42
CA ALA A 428 -6.86 19.89 8.73
C ALA A 428 -6.63 18.37 8.75
N ALA A 429 -6.98 17.65 7.68
CA ALA A 429 -6.71 16.23 7.52
C ALA A 429 -5.20 15.93 7.40
N MET A 430 -4.45 16.75 6.66
CA MET A 430 -2.98 16.65 6.59
C MET A 430 -2.33 16.90 7.96
N VAL A 431 -2.81 17.88 8.72
CA VAL A 431 -2.34 18.15 10.09
C VAL A 431 -2.57 16.95 11.00
N TYR A 432 -3.71 16.26 10.87
CA TYR A 432 -3.95 15.04 11.64
C TYR A 432 -2.96 13.93 11.31
N MET A 433 -2.74 13.66 10.01
CA MET A 433 -1.74 12.67 9.60
C MET A 433 -0.33 13.06 10.06
N LEU A 434 0.02 14.35 9.98
CA LEU A 434 1.28 14.87 10.49
C LEU A 434 1.39 14.62 11.99
N GLY A 435 0.34 14.85 12.76
CA GLY A 435 0.30 14.53 14.18
C GLY A 435 0.57 13.05 14.47
N ARG A 436 0.00 12.13 13.69
CA ARG A 436 0.27 10.68 13.81
C ARG A 436 1.71 10.33 13.42
N ALA A 437 2.26 10.97 12.39
CA ALA A 437 3.66 10.78 11.99
C ALA A 437 4.65 11.33 13.02
N LEU A 438 4.38 12.52 13.59
CA LEU A 438 5.16 13.12 14.67
C LEU A 438 5.14 12.24 15.92
N TRP A 439 3.99 11.67 16.27
CA TRP A 439 3.90 10.68 17.35
C TRP A 439 4.84 9.49 17.11
N CYS A 440 4.82 8.91 15.90
CA CYS A 440 5.71 7.81 15.54
C CYS A 440 7.19 8.21 15.69
N ILE A 441 7.55 9.42 15.23
CA ILE A 441 8.91 9.95 15.34
C ILE A 441 9.31 10.09 16.82
N PHE A 442 8.48 10.71 17.67
CA PHE A 442 8.81 10.99 19.07
C PHE A 442 8.83 9.73 19.95
N GLU A 443 7.95 8.77 19.70
CA GLU A 443 7.97 7.47 20.38
C GLU A 443 9.01 6.51 19.79
N GLY A 444 9.56 6.80 18.60
CA GLY A 444 10.53 5.96 17.92
C GLY A 444 9.94 4.62 17.49
N VAL A 445 8.72 4.65 16.94
CA VAL A 445 7.98 3.47 16.49
C VAL A 445 7.57 3.63 15.02
N GLY A 446 7.48 2.52 14.30
CA GLY A 446 7.22 2.51 12.86
C GLY A 446 5.75 2.57 12.48
N MET A 447 4.83 2.43 13.44
CA MET A 447 3.38 2.45 13.22
C MET A 447 2.67 2.95 14.48
N PRO A 448 1.54 3.67 14.34
CA PRO A 448 0.82 4.23 15.47
C PRO A 448 0.03 3.19 16.27
N GLU A 449 -0.41 2.10 15.64
CA GLU A 449 -1.23 1.07 16.29
C GLU A 449 -1.09 -0.27 15.54
N ARG A 450 -1.41 -1.38 16.23
CA ARG A 450 -1.58 -2.69 15.60
C ARG A 450 -2.74 -2.65 14.61
N ALA A 451 -2.52 -3.17 13.40
CA ALA A 451 -3.54 -3.23 12.35
C ALA A 451 -3.68 -4.64 11.77
N VAL A 452 -4.82 -4.95 11.16
CA VAL A 452 -5.00 -6.26 10.52
C VAL A 452 -4.11 -6.40 9.28
N TRP A 453 -3.89 -5.32 8.53
CA TRP A 453 -3.14 -5.35 7.28
C TRP A 453 -1.62 -5.48 7.48
N ARG A 454 -1.08 -5.11 8.64
CA ARG A 454 0.36 -5.15 8.95
C ARG A 454 0.56 -5.46 10.41
N GLN A 455 1.51 -6.36 10.69
CA GLN A 455 2.02 -6.49 12.05
C GLN A 455 2.83 -5.22 12.38
N GLY A 456 2.50 -4.61 13.51
CA GLY A 456 3.15 -3.43 14.07
C GLY A 456 3.02 -3.50 15.60
N GLY A 457 3.75 -2.66 16.33
CA GLY A 457 3.71 -2.62 17.80
C GLY A 457 4.91 -3.22 18.53
N GLU A 458 6.03 -3.47 17.85
CA GLU A 458 7.27 -4.00 18.47
C GLU A 458 7.85 -3.11 19.60
N GLY A 459 7.34 -1.88 19.77
CA GLY A 459 7.72 -0.96 20.86
C GLY A 459 6.78 -0.95 22.08
N GLY A 460 5.70 -1.74 22.11
CA GLY A 460 4.80 -1.86 23.26
C GLY A 460 3.92 -0.64 23.59
N VAL A 461 4.05 0.47 22.86
CA VAL A 461 3.20 1.67 22.97
C VAL A 461 2.34 1.82 21.71
N GLU A 462 1.07 2.15 21.89
CA GLU A 462 0.13 2.47 20.81
C GLU A 462 -0.45 3.86 21.04
N PHE A 463 -0.68 4.59 19.95
CA PHE A 463 -1.38 5.87 19.98
C PHE A 463 -2.78 5.66 20.58
N PRO A 464 -3.29 6.56 21.44
CA PRO A 464 -2.75 7.87 21.84
C PRO A 464 -1.88 7.84 23.10
N ALA A 465 -1.43 6.67 23.57
CA ALA A 465 -0.53 6.60 24.71
C ALA A 465 0.86 7.15 24.36
N TYR A 466 1.62 7.56 25.38
CA TYR A 466 2.97 8.09 25.22
C TYR A 466 3.87 7.45 26.27
N MET A 467 5.06 7.03 25.85
CA MET A 467 6.08 6.47 26.72
C MET A 467 7.32 7.38 26.75
N ARG A 468 7.76 7.88 25.58
CA ARG A 468 9.01 8.64 25.43
C ARG A 468 8.83 10.13 25.20
N ALA A 469 7.77 10.53 24.50
CA ALA A 469 7.55 11.93 24.18
C ALA A 469 7.41 12.78 25.46
N GLY A 470 8.01 13.96 25.49
CA GLY A 470 7.88 14.93 26.57
C GLY A 470 6.54 15.69 26.52
N GLN A 471 6.32 16.58 27.48
CA GLN A 471 5.04 17.29 27.61
C GLN A 471 4.75 18.23 26.43
N ARG A 472 5.78 18.89 25.88
CA ARG A 472 5.62 19.81 24.74
C ARG A 472 5.26 19.06 23.45
N GLU A 473 5.88 17.90 23.23
CA GLU A 473 5.64 17.00 22.09
C GLU A 473 4.21 16.46 22.15
N ARG A 474 3.82 15.92 23.31
CA ARG A 474 2.45 15.45 23.58
C ARG A 474 1.42 16.52 23.27
N LYS A 475 1.64 17.76 23.74
CA LYS A 475 0.72 18.88 23.52
C LYS A 475 0.57 19.22 22.03
N LEU A 476 1.67 19.18 21.26
CA LEU A 476 1.61 19.41 19.81
C LEU A 476 0.85 18.29 19.10
N VAL A 477 1.21 17.03 19.38
CA VAL A 477 0.56 15.85 18.77
C VAL A 477 -0.93 15.83 19.11
N ASP A 478 -1.30 16.10 20.36
CA ASP A 478 -2.69 16.15 20.79
C ASP A 478 -3.49 17.26 20.10
N ARG A 479 -2.88 18.44 19.88
CA ARG A 479 -3.50 19.52 19.10
C ARG A 479 -3.67 19.15 17.63
N CYS A 480 -2.69 18.50 17.03
CA CYS A 480 -2.76 18.06 15.63
C CYS A 480 -3.82 16.96 15.43
N THR A 481 -3.98 16.07 16.42
CA THR A 481 -4.87 14.91 16.34
C THR A 481 -6.24 15.13 17.01
N ARG A 482 -6.66 16.38 17.21
CA ARG A 482 -8.00 16.68 17.75
C ARG A 482 -9.09 16.08 16.86
N GLY A 483 -10.17 15.63 17.49
CA GLY A 483 -11.25 14.89 16.83
C GLY A 483 -10.99 13.38 16.68
N ARG A 484 -9.85 12.87 17.18
CA ARG A 484 -9.59 11.42 17.29
C ARG A 484 -10.68 10.69 18.08
N VAL A 485 -10.78 9.39 17.85
CA VAL A 485 -11.65 8.48 18.62
C VAL A 485 -10.94 8.13 19.92
N ASP A 486 -11.61 8.22 21.07
CA ASP A 486 -11.03 7.84 22.37
C ASP A 486 -10.65 6.35 22.39
N GLY A 487 -9.47 6.05 22.95
CA GLY A 487 -8.73 4.78 22.80
C GLY A 487 -9.44 3.49 23.24
N ARG A 488 -10.59 3.56 23.95
CA ARG A 488 -11.42 2.37 24.25
C ARG A 488 -12.23 1.85 23.04
N ARG A 489 -12.20 2.55 21.89
CA ARG A 489 -13.07 2.25 20.73
C ARG A 489 -12.31 2.08 19.40
N GLU A 490 -11.01 1.85 19.46
CA GLU A 490 -10.20 1.48 18.30
C GLU A 490 -10.58 0.08 17.78
N GLN A 491 -10.12 -0.29 16.58
CA GLN A 491 -10.52 -1.54 15.93
C GLN A 491 -10.29 -2.74 16.85
N GLY A 492 -11.39 -3.41 17.25
CA GLY A 492 -11.36 -4.50 18.24
C GLY A 492 -10.68 -5.78 17.76
N VAL A 493 -10.24 -5.82 16.51
CA VAL A 493 -9.54 -6.95 15.90
C VAL A 493 -8.18 -6.53 15.37
N VAL A 494 -7.19 -7.38 15.60
CA VAL A 494 -5.79 -7.18 15.17
C VAL A 494 -5.26 -8.44 14.51
N ARG A 495 -4.10 -8.31 13.86
CA ARG A 495 -3.39 -9.45 13.30
C ARG A 495 -2.36 -9.99 14.27
N VAL A 496 -2.33 -11.31 14.41
CA VAL A 496 -1.24 -12.05 15.05
C VAL A 496 -0.87 -13.24 14.15
N GLY A 497 0.35 -13.25 13.62
CA GLY A 497 0.76 -14.23 12.61
C GLY A 497 -0.11 -14.16 11.34
N GLY A 498 -0.58 -15.33 10.89
CA GLY A 498 -1.53 -15.50 9.79
C GLY A 498 -2.99 -15.50 10.24
N ARG A 499 -3.32 -14.93 11.41
CA ARG A 499 -4.68 -14.93 11.98
C ARG A 499 -5.13 -13.51 12.36
N ILE A 500 -6.45 -13.31 12.29
CA ILE A 500 -7.18 -12.18 12.86
C ILE A 500 -7.72 -12.63 14.22
N VAL A 501 -7.41 -11.86 15.26
CA VAL A 501 -7.74 -12.13 16.67
C VAL A 501 -8.31 -10.88 17.32
N LEU A 502 -8.88 -10.99 18.53
CA LEU A 502 -9.31 -9.82 19.29
C LEU A 502 -8.10 -9.04 19.83
N LYS A 503 -8.19 -7.70 19.89
CA LYS A 503 -7.09 -6.81 20.32
C LYS A 503 -6.66 -7.04 21.79
N GLU A 504 -7.64 -7.32 22.65
CA GLU A 504 -7.48 -7.64 24.08
C GLU A 504 -7.59 -9.16 24.36
N GLY A 505 -7.58 -9.96 23.30
CA GLY A 505 -7.75 -11.40 23.34
C GLY A 505 -6.47 -12.19 23.60
N ASP A 506 -6.61 -13.48 23.87
CA ASP A 506 -5.49 -14.43 24.00
C ASP A 506 -5.11 -15.07 22.65
N GLY A 507 -5.86 -14.79 21.58
CA GLY A 507 -5.61 -15.30 20.23
C GLY A 507 -6.17 -16.71 19.98
N THR A 508 -6.87 -17.29 20.95
CA THR A 508 -7.54 -18.61 20.82
C THR A 508 -9.00 -18.49 20.38
N GLU A 509 -9.49 -17.27 20.15
CA GLU A 509 -10.90 -17.02 19.85
C GLU A 509 -11.36 -17.69 18.55
N SER A 510 -12.61 -18.14 18.55
CA SER A 510 -13.24 -18.73 17.38
C SER A 510 -13.44 -17.69 16.28
N ALA A 511 -13.59 -18.14 15.03
CA ALA A 511 -13.82 -17.24 13.91
C ALA A 511 -15.12 -16.44 14.07
N GLU A 512 -16.14 -17.06 14.66
CA GLU A 512 -17.45 -16.47 14.95
C GLU A 512 -17.35 -15.33 15.97
N VAL A 513 -16.53 -15.51 17.02
CA VAL A 513 -16.30 -14.47 18.03
C VAL A 513 -15.60 -13.28 17.42
N VAL A 514 -14.54 -13.51 16.64
CA VAL A 514 -13.79 -12.45 15.94
C VAL A 514 -14.68 -11.70 14.95
N GLN A 515 -15.50 -12.41 14.17
CA GLN A 515 -16.42 -11.80 13.21
C GLN A 515 -17.49 -10.95 13.90
N ARG A 516 -18.06 -11.44 15.00
CA ARG A 516 -19.07 -10.70 15.76
C ARG A 516 -18.52 -9.39 16.30
N ALA A 517 -17.34 -9.43 16.92
CA ALA A 517 -16.67 -8.23 17.44
C ALA A 517 -16.34 -7.23 16.31
N ALA A 518 -15.86 -7.72 15.17
CA ALA A 518 -15.61 -6.88 14.01
C ALA A 518 -16.90 -6.23 13.47
N ARG A 519 -17.98 -7.00 13.37
CA ARG A 519 -19.30 -6.52 12.93
C ARG A 519 -19.85 -5.43 13.84
N GLU A 520 -19.86 -5.67 15.15
CA GLU A 520 -20.34 -4.70 16.16
C GLU A 520 -19.57 -3.39 16.07
N TRP A 521 -18.24 -3.48 15.96
CA TRP A 521 -17.38 -2.31 15.78
C TRP A 521 -17.67 -1.55 14.49
N TRP A 522 -17.86 -2.25 13.36
CA TRP A 522 -18.16 -1.62 12.08
C TRP A 522 -19.53 -0.93 12.07
N VAL A 523 -20.55 -1.54 12.70
CA VAL A 523 -21.87 -0.91 12.87
C VAL A 523 -21.72 0.41 13.64
N GLU A 524 -21.08 0.40 14.81
CA GLU A 524 -20.88 1.63 15.59
C GLU A 524 -20.10 2.68 14.81
N LYS A 525 -19.04 2.26 14.09
CA LYS A 525 -18.18 3.16 13.32
C LYS A 525 -18.92 3.82 12.16
N LEU A 526 -19.76 3.08 11.45
CA LEU A 526 -20.59 3.61 10.36
C LEU A 526 -21.61 4.62 10.88
N GLU A 527 -22.35 4.28 11.92
CA GLU A 527 -23.32 5.20 12.54
C GLU A 527 -22.66 6.50 13.02
N ARG A 528 -21.48 6.40 13.64
CA ARG A 528 -20.72 7.57 14.06
C ARG A 528 -20.29 8.43 12.87
N GLY A 529 -19.80 7.79 11.81
CA GLY A 529 -19.37 8.46 10.59
C GLY A 529 -20.53 9.20 9.92
N GLU A 530 -21.68 8.57 9.81
CA GLU A 530 -22.89 9.17 9.23
C GLU A 530 -23.34 10.40 10.03
N ARG A 531 -23.50 10.28 11.35
CA ARG A 531 -23.83 11.43 12.23
C ARG A 531 -22.81 12.57 12.12
N PHE A 532 -21.54 12.24 11.91
CA PHE A 532 -20.50 13.25 11.73
C PHE A 532 -20.67 13.99 10.40
N LEU A 533 -20.88 13.25 9.31
CA LEU A 533 -21.03 13.79 7.96
C LEU A 533 -22.30 14.62 7.82
N GLU A 534 -23.41 14.20 8.42
CA GLU A 534 -24.65 15.00 8.47
C GLU A 534 -24.43 16.35 9.16
N ARG A 535 -23.80 16.34 10.35
CA ARG A 535 -23.46 17.59 11.06
C ARG A 535 -22.51 18.48 10.25
N ARG A 536 -21.55 17.88 9.55
CA ARG A 536 -20.63 18.60 8.68
C ARG A 536 -21.38 19.31 7.56
N GLU A 537 -22.33 18.65 6.89
CA GLU A 537 -23.11 19.28 5.81
C GLU A 537 -24.05 20.38 6.32
N ILE A 538 -24.76 20.18 7.44
CA ILE A 538 -25.59 21.23 8.07
C ILE A 538 -24.75 22.50 8.29
N ARG A 539 -23.55 22.35 8.85
CA ARG A 539 -22.66 23.48 9.12
C ARG A 539 -22.11 24.12 7.85
N ARG A 540 -21.87 23.35 6.80
CA ARG A 540 -21.47 23.89 5.49
C ARG A 540 -22.58 24.73 4.88
N GLU A 541 -23.84 24.31 5.03
CA GLU A 541 -25.01 25.08 4.59
C GLU A 541 -25.17 26.37 5.40
N GLU A 542 -25.06 26.30 6.72
CA GLU A 542 -25.07 27.48 7.61
C GLU A 542 -24.00 28.50 7.19
N ARG A 543 -22.77 28.06 6.90
CA ARG A 543 -21.68 28.92 6.40
C ARG A 543 -22.00 29.58 5.06
N ARG A 544 -22.61 28.84 4.14
CA ARG A 544 -23.04 29.38 2.83
C ARG A 544 -24.13 30.45 3.01
N GLY A 545 -24.99 30.29 4.02
CA GLY A 545 -26.05 31.24 4.36
C GLY A 545 -25.57 32.48 5.13
N SER A 546 -24.57 32.34 6.02
CA SER A 546 -24.09 33.45 6.87
C SER A 546 -23.04 34.34 6.20
N GLY A 547 -22.34 33.84 5.17
CA GLY A 547 -21.26 34.57 4.50
C GLY A 547 -19.98 34.74 5.34
N GLU A 548 -19.91 34.14 6.53
CA GLU A 548 -18.73 34.17 7.38
C GLU A 548 -17.54 33.44 6.71
N LYS A 549 -16.45 34.18 6.49
CA LYS A 549 -15.19 33.65 6.00
C LYS A 549 -14.20 33.53 7.16
N GLY A 550 -14.06 32.32 7.69
CA GLY A 550 -12.96 31.92 8.59
C GLY A 550 -13.37 31.66 10.03
N GLY A 551 -12.72 30.66 10.64
CA GLY A 551 -12.82 30.37 12.08
C GLY A 551 -13.49 29.05 12.46
N PHE A 552 -13.78 28.16 11.52
CA PHE A 552 -14.64 27.00 11.80
C PHE A 552 -13.93 25.66 11.61
N SER A 553 -13.55 25.03 12.72
CA SER A 553 -13.04 23.66 12.68
C SER A 553 -14.10 22.66 13.11
N VAL A 554 -14.80 22.06 12.14
CA VAL A 554 -15.60 20.82 12.35
C VAL A 554 -14.72 19.71 12.96
N PHE A 555 -13.40 19.83 12.83
CA PHE A 555 -12.38 18.85 13.18
C PHE A 555 -11.68 19.14 14.51
N GLY A 556 -12.29 19.96 15.37
CA GLY A 556 -11.85 20.16 16.75
C GLY A 556 -10.81 21.24 16.97
N GLY A 557 -10.63 22.18 16.03
CA GLY A 557 -9.70 23.30 16.15
C GLY A 557 -8.24 22.83 16.08
N ARG A 558 -7.92 22.03 15.07
CA ARG A 558 -6.53 21.66 14.74
C ARG A 558 -5.78 22.93 14.28
N PRO A 559 -4.46 23.06 14.58
CA PRO A 559 -3.63 24.15 14.06
C PRO A 559 -3.51 24.06 12.53
N ARG A 560 -3.09 25.15 11.88
CA ARG A 560 -2.61 25.12 10.49
C ARG A 560 -1.25 24.44 10.35
N LEU A 561 -0.88 24.01 9.15
CA LEU A 561 0.44 23.41 8.91
C LEU A 561 1.57 24.40 9.22
N GLU A 562 1.42 25.67 8.84
CA GLU A 562 2.36 26.74 9.19
C GLU A 562 2.53 26.87 10.70
N GLU A 563 1.43 26.86 11.48
CA GLU A 563 1.51 26.94 12.94
C GLU A 563 2.25 25.73 13.54
N VAL A 564 2.06 24.53 12.98
CA VAL A 564 2.81 23.34 13.42
C VAL A 564 4.30 23.51 13.12
N LEU A 565 4.65 24.01 11.94
CA LEU A 565 6.02 24.28 11.55
C LEU A 565 6.66 25.33 12.48
N ASP A 566 5.99 26.45 12.73
CA ASP A 566 6.49 27.51 13.61
C ASP A 566 6.75 26.99 15.03
N ILE A 567 5.86 26.14 15.57
CA ILE A 567 6.05 25.49 16.86
C ILE A 567 7.29 24.60 16.84
N LEU A 568 7.46 23.76 15.82
CA LEU A 568 8.63 22.89 15.71
C LEU A 568 9.92 23.70 15.57
N GLU A 569 9.91 24.79 14.80
CA GLU A 569 11.06 25.68 14.61
C GLU A 569 11.43 26.43 15.88
N SER A 570 10.47 26.73 16.76
CA SER A 570 10.73 27.33 18.07
C SER A 570 11.43 26.40 19.07
N TRP A 571 11.49 25.09 18.79
CA TRP A 571 12.19 24.15 19.68
C TRP A 571 13.68 24.14 19.37
N GLU A 572 14.47 24.55 20.36
CA GLU A 572 15.93 24.39 20.38
C GLU A 572 16.29 22.90 20.27
N VAL A 573 17.28 22.60 19.43
CA VAL A 573 17.71 21.25 19.05
C VAL A 573 18.99 20.87 19.76
#